data_AF-A0AAW7EDK6-F1
#
_entry.id   AF-A0AAW7EDK6-F1
#
_cell.length_a   1.000
_cell.length_b   1.000
_cell.length_c   1.000
_cell.angle_alpha   90.00
_cell.angle_beta   90.00
_cell.angle_gamma   90.00
#
_symmetry.space_group_name_H-M   'P 1'
#
loop_
_entity.id
_entity.type
_entity.pdbx_description
1 polymer ?
#
loop_
_entity_poly.entity_id
_entity_poly.type
_entity_poly.pdbx_seq_one_letter_code
_entity_poly.pdbx_strand_id
1 'polypeptide(L)'
;PRAIVENVTSNIGGGVRSANIQLGGHRFAQEKFTNNVFQVVNNLYYNTDKVNYTFGVDVMQTNSKSVYGSEVNGRFHFNNDPALGYSSMDSFENLRPYRYYREVPLVDDLTVDGNILKAGIYGQMKTSLYPGLDMTLGLRLDYAKYPTAKFNQLVYDELGLRTDNNFKSLIVQPRIQFD
;
A
#
# COMPACT_ATOMS: atom_id res chain seq x y z
N PRO A 1 -11.70 -8.23 -17.60
CA PRO A 1 -10.48 -7.75 -18.29
C PRO A 1 -10.48 -6.21 -18.37
N ARG A 2 -9.31 -5.60 -18.47
CA ARG A 2 -9.15 -4.15 -18.64
C ARG A 2 -8.83 -3.85 -20.10
N ALA A 3 -9.36 -2.76 -20.64
CA ALA A 3 -8.97 -2.23 -21.94
C ALA A 3 -8.18 -0.94 -21.74
N ILE A 4 -7.05 -0.82 -22.44
CA ILE A 4 -6.23 0.39 -22.47
C ILE A 4 -6.14 0.82 -23.93
N VAL A 5 -6.77 1.97 -24.23
CA VAL A 5 -6.69 2.61 -25.54
C VAL A 5 -5.62 3.69 -25.45
N GLU A 6 -4.52 3.46 -26.12
CA GLU A 6 -3.31 4.27 -26.02
C GLU A 6 -3.32 5.39 -27.06
N ASN A 7 -2.67 6.52 -26.77
CA ASN A 7 -2.46 7.60 -27.74
C ASN A 7 -3.74 8.15 -28.39
N VAL A 8 -4.85 8.24 -27.65
CA VAL A 8 -6.07 8.85 -28.15
C VAL A 8 -5.82 10.35 -28.30
N THR A 9 -5.77 10.83 -29.55
CA THR A 9 -5.46 12.22 -29.87
C THR A 9 -6.70 13.10 -29.94
N SER A 10 -6.60 14.34 -29.46
CA SER A 10 -7.63 15.36 -29.59
C SER A 10 -7.01 16.74 -29.84
N ASN A 11 -7.71 17.59 -30.59
CA ASN A 11 -7.30 18.97 -30.85
C ASN A 11 -7.86 19.87 -29.75
N ILE A 12 -6.99 20.43 -28.91
CA ILE A 12 -7.37 21.28 -27.78
C ILE A 12 -6.51 22.55 -27.82
N GLY A 13 -7.14 23.72 -27.81
CA GLY A 13 -6.45 25.01 -27.72
C GLY A 13 -5.44 25.27 -28.84
N GLY A 14 -5.71 24.82 -30.07
CA GLY A 14 -4.82 25.01 -31.22
C GLY A 14 -3.66 24.02 -31.35
N GLY A 15 -3.64 22.94 -30.56
CA GLY A 15 -2.63 21.89 -30.68
C GLY A 15 -3.18 20.47 -30.47
N VAL A 16 -2.45 19.48 -30.98
CA VAL A 16 -2.75 18.07 -30.73
C VAL A 16 -2.28 17.70 -29.32
N ARG A 17 -3.13 17.02 -28.57
CA ARG A 17 -2.82 16.38 -27.28
C ARG A 17 -3.20 14.91 -27.36
N SER A 18 -2.45 14.05 -26.70
CA SER A 18 -2.78 12.63 -26.58
C SER A 18 -2.97 12.23 -25.13
N ALA A 19 -3.87 11.29 -24.90
CA ALA A 19 -4.08 10.67 -23.59
C ALA A 19 -4.39 9.18 -23.78
N ASN A 20 -4.17 8.41 -22.71
CA ASN A 20 -4.59 7.02 -22.66
C ASN A 20 -5.95 6.96 -21.97
N ILE A 21 -6.87 6.17 -22.53
CA ILE A 21 -8.18 5.90 -21.95
C ILE A 21 -8.15 4.47 -21.42
N GLN A 22 -8.50 4.30 -20.15
CA GLN A 22 -8.57 3.00 -19.51
C GLN A 22 -9.99 2.69 -19.07
N LEU A 23 -10.50 1.53 -19.49
CA LEU A 23 -11.88 1.10 -19.27
C LEU A 23 -11.90 -0.28 -18.61
N GLY A 24 -12.95 -0.53 -17.81
CA GLY A 24 -13.12 -1.78 -17.07
C GLY A 24 -12.10 -1.96 -15.96
N GLY A 25 -11.57 -3.18 -15.81
CA GLY A 25 -10.63 -3.50 -14.71
C GLY A 25 -11.31 -3.73 -13.36
N HIS A 26 -12.60 -4.08 -13.37
CA HIS A 26 -13.30 -4.54 -12.17
C HIS A 26 -12.59 -5.77 -11.61
N ARG A 27 -12.13 -5.66 -10.36
CA ARG A 27 -11.47 -6.74 -9.63
C ARG A 27 -12.56 -7.55 -8.92
N PHE A 28 -13.15 -8.53 -9.61
CA PHE A 28 -14.11 -9.45 -8.99
C PHE A 28 -13.34 -10.43 -8.08
N ALA A 29 -13.22 -10.07 -6.80
CA ALA A 29 -12.92 -10.95 -5.65
C ALA A 29 -11.74 -11.95 -5.79
N GLN A 30 -10.64 -11.57 -6.42
CA GLN A 30 -9.41 -12.39 -6.43
C GLN A 30 -8.46 -12.09 -5.27
N GLU A 31 -8.72 -11.03 -4.51
CA GLU A 31 -7.84 -10.62 -3.42
C GLU A 31 -8.45 -10.96 -2.08
N LYS A 32 -7.65 -11.59 -1.21
CA LYS A 32 -8.06 -11.91 0.15
C LYS A 32 -6.93 -11.51 1.09
N PHE A 33 -7.27 -10.68 2.06
CA PHE A 33 -6.36 -10.26 3.12
C PHE A 33 -6.94 -10.71 4.45
N THR A 34 -6.18 -11.45 5.24
CA THR A 34 -6.58 -11.90 6.57
C THR A 34 -5.45 -11.65 7.54
N ASN A 35 -5.74 -10.93 8.63
CA ASN A 35 -4.75 -10.59 9.64
C ASN A 35 -5.22 -11.14 10.98
N ASN A 36 -4.40 -11.99 11.59
CA ASN A 36 -4.57 -12.42 12.98
C ASN A 36 -3.62 -11.61 13.85
N VAL A 37 -4.17 -10.78 14.73
CA VAL A 37 -3.42 -9.85 15.57
C VAL A 37 -3.46 -10.32 17.01
N PHE A 38 -2.27 -10.46 17.61
CA PHE A 38 -2.11 -10.60 19.05
C PHE A 38 -1.44 -9.33 19.58
N GLN A 39 -2.05 -8.69 20.57
CA GLN A 39 -1.53 -7.44 21.12
C GLN A 39 -1.60 -7.47 22.64
N VAL A 40 -0.50 -7.03 23.26
CA VAL A 40 -0.40 -6.78 24.70
C VAL A 40 -0.14 -5.30 24.89
N VAL A 41 -0.92 -4.68 25.77
CA VAL A 41 -0.80 -3.25 26.12
C VAL A 41 -0.79 -3.13 27.63
N ASN A 42 0.09 -2.28 28.14
CA ASN A 42 0.08 -1.90 29.55
C ASN A 42 0.15 -0.38 29.65
N ASN A 43 -0.73 0.19 30.48
CA ASN A 43 -0.79 1.60 30.79
C ASN A 43 -0.58 1.83 32.28
N LEU A 44 0.37 2.70 32.61
CA LEU A 44 0.57 3.25 33.93
C LEU A 44 0.00 4.67 33.96
N TYR A 45 -0.99 4.87 34.83
CA TYR A 45 -1.55 6.18 35.11
C TYR A 45 -0.98 6.71 36.42
N TYR A 46 -0.42 7.92 36.38
CA TYR A 46 0.09 8.60 37.56
C TYR A 46 -0.50 10.01 37.59
N ASN A 47 -1.47 10.21 38.48
CA ASN A 47 -2.23 11.45 38.60
C ASN A 47 -1.75 12.24 39.81
N THR A 48 -1.57 13.54 39.61
CA THR A 48 -1.30 14.53 40.66
C THR A 48 -2.37 15.60 40.60
N ASP A 49 -2.41 16.51 41.58
CA ASP A 49 -3.41 17.58 41.62
C ASP A 49 -3.36 18.52 40.41
N LYS A 50 -2.20 18.61 39.72
CA LYS A 50 -1.98 19.55 38.61
C LYS A 50 -1.74 18.87 37.28
N VAL A 51 -1.10 17.70 37.29
CA VAL A 51 -0.66 17.00 36.08
C VAL A 51 -1.05 15.53 36.15
N ASN A 52 -1.63 15.05 35.06
CA ASN A 52 -1.95 13.65 34.86
C ASN A 52 -0.99 13.05 33.84
N TYR A 53 -0.22 12.06 34.27
CA TYR A 53 0.73 11.34 33.42
C TYR A 53 0.15 9.99 33.02
N THR A 54 0.37 9.62 31.75
CA THR A 54 0.07 8.32 31.18
C THR A 54 1.33 7.81 30.50
N PHE A 55 1.84 6.68 30.97
CA PHE A 55 2.91 5.94 30.31
C PHE A 55 2.36 4.64 29.80
N GLY A 56 2.83 4.19 28.64
CA GLY A 56 2.40 2.91 28.13
C GLY A 56 3.41 2.25 27.23
N VAL A 57 3.28 0.92 27.17
CA VAL A 57 3.97 0.07 26.23
C VAL A 57 2.94 -0.76 25.49
N ASP A 58 3.17 -0.95 24.20
CA ASP A 58 2.38 -1.85 23.39
C ASP A 58 3.27 -2.75 22.56
N VAL A 59 2.94 -4.03 22.49
CA VAL A 59 3.59 -4.99 21.61
C VAL A 59 2.50 -5.70 20.84
N MET A 60 2.63 -5.71 19.53
CA MET A 60 1.67 -6.29 18.60
C MET A 60 2.39 -7.21 17.63
N GLN A 61 1.90 -8.44 17.51
CA GLN A 61 2.30 -9.37 16.47
C GLN A 61 1.12 -9.61 15.54
N THR A 62 1.35 -9.40 14.25
CA THR A 62 0.35 -9.63 13.20
C THR A 62 0.82 -10.73 12.27
N ASN A 63 0.08 -11.83 12.24
CA ASN A 63 0.19 -12.84 11.20
C ASN A 63 -0.76 -12.44 10.05
N SER A 64 -0.19 -11.96 8.96
CA SER A 64 -0.88 -11.56 7.74
C SER A 64 -0.83 -12.69 6.71
N LYS A 65 -1.98 -12.94 6.09
CA LYS A 65 -2.16 -13.87 4.98
C LYS A 65 -2.80 -13.10 3.83
N SER A 66 -2.10 -12.95 2.71
CA SER A 66 -2.58 -12.16 1.57
C SER A 66 -2.52 -12.93 0.25
N VAL A 67 -3.59 -12.85 -0.52
CA VAL A 67 -3.63 -13.28 -1.92
C VAL A 67 -3.86 -12.04 -2.75
N TYR A 68 -2.92 -11.73 -3.65
CA TYR A 68 -3.04 -10.64 -4.61
C TYR A 68 -3.33 -11.22 -6.00
N GLY A 69 -4.24 -10.60 -6.73
CA GLY A 69 -4.65 -11.06 -8.06
C GLY A 69 -4.98 -9.90 -9.00
N SER A 70 -4.26 -8.79 -8.86
CA SER A 70 -4.65 -7.51 -9.46
C SER A 70 -4.72 -7.56 -11.00
N GLU A 71 -4.09 -8.52 -11.69
CA GLU A 71 -4.08 -8.59 -13.16
C GLU A 71 -4.35 -9.98 -13.78
N VAL A 72 -4.98 -10.92 -13.06
CA VAL A 72 -5.25 -12.28 -13.58
C VAL A 72 -6.27 -12.28 -14.73
N ASN A 73 -7.23 -11.34 -14.71
CA ASN A 73 -8.22 -11.18 -15.78
C ASN A 73 -7.64 -10.56 -17.08
N GLY A 74 -6.38 -10.12 -17.04
CA GLY A 74 -5.65 -9.60 -18.18
C GLY A 74 -6.06 -8.22 -18.68
N ARG A 75 -5.21 -7.70 -19.56
CA ARG A 75 -5.31 -6.37 -20.15
C ARG A 75 -5.17 -6.46 -21.66
N PHE A 76 -6.10 -5.84 -22.38
CA PHE A 76 -6.02 -5.63 -23.82
C PHE A 76 -5.52 -4.22 -24.09
N HIS A 77 -4.52 -4.10 -24.95
CA HIS A 77 -3.98 -2.83 -25.39
C HIS A 77 -4.36 -2.58 -26.84
N PHE A 78 -4.90 -1.39 -27.09
CA PHE A 78 -5.32 -0.90 -28.39
C PHE A 78 -4.50 0.34 -28.72
N ASN A 79 -3.97 0.38 -29.93
CA ASN A 79 -3.20 1.50 -30.44
C ASN A 79 -3.50 1.66 -31.93
N ASN A 80 -2.90 2.65 -32.57
CA ASN A 80 -2.99 2.81 -34.00
C ASN A 80 -2.47 1.56 -34.74
N ASP A 81 -3.16 1.19 -35.82
CA ASP A 81 -2.73 0.12 -36.74
C ASP A 81 -2.45 0.75 -38.11
N PRO A 82 -1.18 1.11 -38.40
CA PRO A 82 -0.82 1.74 -39.66
C PRO A 82 -1.11 0.87 -40.89
N ALA A 83 -1.15 -0.46 -40.74
CA ALA A 83 -1.41 -1.37 -41.85
C ALA A 83 -2.86 -1.28 -42.34
N LEU A 84 -3.78 -0.88 -41.45
CA LEU A 84 -5.20 -0.70 -41.76
C LEU A 84 -5.63 0.77 -41.75
N GLY A 85 -4.72 1.69 -41.43
CA GLY A 85 -5.03 3.12 -41.26
C GLY A 85 -5.94 3.41 -40.07
N TYR A 86 -5.98 2.51 -39.07
CA TYR A 86 -6.86 2.65 -37.90
C TYR A 86 -6.21 3.54 -36.85
N SER A 87 -6.99 4.48 -36.30
CA SER A 87 -6.66 5.14 -35.04
C SER A 87 -6.78 4.16 -33.87
N SER A 88 -6.26 4.54 -32.70
CA SER A 88 -6.42 3.72 -31.49
C SER A 88 -7.88 3.48 -31.11
N MET A 89 -8.77 4.45 -31.41
CA MET A 89 -10.20 4.31 -31.17
C MET A 89 -10.83 3.32 -32.17
N ASP A 90 -10.44 3.38 -33.45
CA ASP A 90 -10.91 2.43 -34.46
C ASP A 90 -10.48 1.00 -34.09
N SER A 91 -9.24 0.81 -33.64
CA SER A 91 -8.75 -0.49 -33.15
C SER A 91 -9.57 -1.00 -31.96
N PHE A 92 -9.99 -0.10 -31.06
CA PHE A 92 -10.83 -0.44 -29.91
C PHE A 92 -12.26 -0.82 -30.32
N GLU A 93 -12.90 -0.02 -31.17
CA GLU A 93 -14.26 -0.29 -31.68
C GLU A 93 -14.32 -1.60 -32.47
N ASN A 94 -13.27 -1.92 -33.21
CA ASN A 94 -13.15 -3.16 -33.98
C ASN A 94 -12.61 -4.35 -33.17
N LEU A 95 -12.41 -4.20 -31.85
CA LEU A 95 -11.88 -5.25 -30.95
C LEU A 95 -10.57 -5.88 -31.46
N ARG A 96 -9.66 -5.06 -32.01
CA ARG A 96 -8.34 -5.46 -32.51
C ARG A 96 -7.22 -5.02 -31.56
N PRO A 97 -7.00 -5.71 -30.44
CA PRO A 97 -5.88 -5.41 -29.57
C PRO A 97 -4.58 -5.84 -30.25
N TYR A 98 -3.54 -5.00 -30.19
CA TYR A 98 -2.20 -5.38 -30.66
C TYR A 98 -1.44 -6.21 -29.60
N ARG A 99 -1.88 -6.15 -28.34
CA ARG A 99 -1.26 -6.87 -27.22
C ARG A 99 -2.29 -7.26 -26.18
N TYR A 100 -2.13 -8.48 -25.67
CA TYR A 100 -2.80 -8.98 -24.47
C TYR A 100 -1.77 -9.57 -23.52
N TYR A 101 -1.89 -9.26 -22.23
CA TYR A 101 -1.14 -9.97 -21.20
C TYR A 101 -1.96 -10.05 -19.90
N ARG A 102 -1.66 -11.07 -19.11
CA ARG A 102 -2.29 -11.35 -17.82
C ARG A 102 -1.27 -11.90 -16.86
N GLU A 103 -1.52 -11.75 -15.57
CA GLU A 103 -0.76 -12.48 -14.57
C GLU A 103 -1.21 -13.95 -14.55
N VAL A 104 -0.23 -14.85 -14.49
CA VAL A 104 -0.46 -16.30 -14.43
C VAL A 104 0.14 -16.82 -13.13
N PRO A 105 -0.66 -17.46 -12.26
CA PRO A 105 -0.13 -18.17 -11.09
C PRO A 105 0.89 -19.21 -11.52
N LEU A 106 2.12 -19.12 -11.01
CA LEU A 106 3.19 -20.08 -11.27
C LEU A 106 3.28 -21.18 -10.20
N VAL A 107 2.48 -21.06 -9.15
CA VAL A 107 2.44 -21.94 -7.98
C VAL A 107 1.00 -22.23 -7.58
N ASP A 108 0.77 -23.36 -6.92
CA ASP A 108 -0.57 -23.81 -6.50
C ASP A 108 -1.18 -22.91 -5.43
N ASP A 109 -0.36 -22.41 -4.50
CA ASP A 109 -0.77 -21.45 -3.46
C ASP A 109 -0.10 -20.09 -3.70
N LEU A 110 -0.92 -19.11 -4.09
CA LEU A 110 -0.51 -17.71 -4.31
C LEU A 110 -0.37 -16.91 -3.02
N THR A 111 -0.65 -17.53 -1.89
CA THR A 111 -0.68 -16.80 -0.64
C THR A 111 0.70 -16.34 -0.20
N VAL A 112 0.81 -15.07 0.15
CA VAL A 112 1.95 -14.48 0.84
C VAL A 112 1.62 -14.40 2.32
N ASP A 113 2.37 -15.17 3.11
CA ASP A 113 2.32 -15.10 4.57
C ASP A 113 3.40 -14.13 5.10
N GLY A 114 3.01 -13.29 6.05
CA GLY A 114 3.90 -12.32 6.66
C GLY A 114 3.69 -12.21 8.17
N ASN A 115 4.78 -12.22 8.93
CA ASN A 115 4.75 -11.95 10.37
C ASN A 115 5.36 -10.57 10.66
N ILE A 116 4.52 -9.66 11.13
CA ILE A 116 4.91 -8.28 11.44
C ILE A 116 4.92 -8.12 12.96
N LEU A 117 6.03 -7.62 13.50
CA LEU A 117 6.15 -7.26 14.90
C LEU A 117 6.18 -5.74 15.02
N LYS A 118 5.31 -5.17 15.86
CA LYS A 118 5.34 -3.78 16.26
C LYS A 118 5.53 -3.67 17.76
N ALA A 119 6.34 -2.71 18.19
CA ALA A 119 6.54 -2.37 19.58
C ALA A 119 6.49 -0.85 19.73
N GLY A 120 5.62 -0.36 20.60
CA GLY A 120 5.45 1.04 20.93
C GLY A 120 5.79 1.30 22.40
N ILE A 121 6.39 2.46 22.66
CA ILE A 121 6.47 3.04 24.00
C ILE A 121 6.03 4.50 23.91
N TYR A 122 5.24 4.94 24.87
CA TYR A 122 4.75 6.31 24.89
C TYR A 122 4.62 6.87 26.30
N GLY A 123 4.73 8.19 26.37
CA GLY A 123 4.43 8.99 27.55
C GLY A 123 3.61 10.20 27.13
N GLN A 124 2.58 10.52 27.90
CA GLN A 124 1.75 11.70 27.74
C GLN A 124 1.51 12.34 29.09
N MET A 125 1.53 13.67 29.14
CA MET A 125 1.07 14.45 30.27
C MET A 125 -0.07 15.37 29.86
N LYS A 126 -1.04 15.54 30.74
CA LYS A 126 -2.10 16.54 30.62
C LYS A 126 -2.09 17.43 31.86
N THR A 127 -2.13 18.75 31.68
CA THR A 127 -2.16 19.74 32.77
C THR A 127 -3.12 20.86 32.40
N SER A 128 -3.80 21.45 33.39
CA SER A 128 -4.49 22.72 33.20
C SER A 128 -3.49 23.86 33.43
N LEU A 129 -3.34 24.74 32.44
CA LEU A 129 -2.48 25.93 32.54
C LEU A 129 -3.22 27.09 33.20
N TYR A 130 -4.49 27.27 32.83
CA TYR A 130 -5.43 28.26 33.39
C TYR A 130 -6.86 27.69 33.38
N PRO A 131 -7.81 28.28 34.14
CA PRO A 131 -9.22 27.90 34.04
C PRO A 131 -9.70 28.05 32.59
N GLY A 132 -10.10 26.94 31.96
CA GLY A 132 -10.50 26.89 30.56
C GLY A 132 -9.33 26.81 29.56
N LEU A 133 -8.12 26.49 30.01
CA LEU A 133 -6.97 26.20 29.15
C LEU A 133 -6.23 24.95 29.65
N ASP A 134 -6.43 23.84 28.95
CA ASP A 134 -5.73 22.58 29.13
C ASP A 134 -4.61 22.43 28.09
N MET A 135 -3.51 21.80 28.50
CA MET A 135 -2.42 21.42 27.62
C MET A 135 -2.15 19.91 27.74
N THR A 136 -2.01 19.26 26.59
CA THR A 136 -1.54 17.88 26.47
C THR A 136 -0.23 17.85 25.70
N LEU A 137 0.80 17.26 26.30
CA LEU A 137 2.09 16.99 25.67
C LEU A 137 2.34 15.49 25.69
N GLY A 138 2.75 14.90 24.58
CA GLY A 138 3.10 13.49 24.52
C GLY A 138 4.19 13.18 23.51
N LEU A 139 4.80 12.02 23.69
CA LEU A 139 5.79 11.45 22.79
C LEU A 139 5.56 9.96 22.69
N ARG A 140 5.56 9.43 21.47
CA ARG A 140 5.47 8.01 21.17
C ARG A 140 6.62 7.59 20.26
N LEU A 141 7.20 6.43 20.55
CA LEU A 141 8.20 5.76 19.72
C LEU A 141 7.60 4.44 19.26
N ASP A 142 7.52 4.25 17.94
CA ASP A 142 7.02 3.03 17.32
C ASP A 142 8.12 2.36 16.51
N TYR A 143 8.46 1.13 16.87
CA TYR A 143 9.34 0.26 16.12
C TYR A 143 8.52 -0.83 15.42
N ALA A 144 8.75 -1.01 14.12
CA ALA A 144 8.12 -2.07 13.33
C ALA A 144 9.18 -2.89 12.61
N LYS A 145 9.07 -4.22 12.72
CA LYS A 145 9.88 -5.19 11.98
C LYS A 145 8.97 -6.02 11.09
N TYR A 146 9.33 -6.08 9.81
CA TYR A 146 8.61 -6.81 8.78
C TYR A 146 9.32 -8.13 8.46
N PRO A 147 8.61 -9.11 7.89
CA PRO A 147 9.22 -10.37 7.52
C PRO A 147 10.24 -10.16 6.40
N THR A 148 11.32 -10.94 6.44
CA THR A 148 12.33 -10.98 5.39
C THR A 148 11.78 -11.73 4.18
N ALA A 149 11.82 -11.12 3.00
CA ALA A 149 11.48 -11.82 1.77
C ALA A 149 12.51 -12.92 1.46
N LYS A 150 12.09 -14.00 0.79
CA LYS A 150 12.99 -15.09 0.42
C LYS A 150 13.95 -14.63 -0.68
N PHE A 151 15.22 -14.99 -0.55
CA PHE A 151 16.20 -14.75 -1.59
C PHE A 151 15.88 -15.61 -2.83
N ASN A 152 15.92 -14.98 -4.00
CA ASN A 152 15.72 -15.62 -5.30
C ASN A 152 17.04 -15.58 -6.08
N GLN A 153 17.69 -16.75 -6.21
CA GLN A 153 18.98 -16.90 -6.89
C GLN A 153 18.91 -16.49 -8.36
N LEU A 154 17.84 -16.86 -9.08
CA LEU A 154 17.68 -16.54 -10.50
C LEU A 154 17.66 -15.02 -10.74
N VAL A 155 16.90 -14.28 -9.91
CA VAL A 155 16.83 -12.81 -10.00
C VAL A 155 18.17 -12.16 -9.70
N TYR A 156 18.93 -12.72 -8.75
CA TYR A 156 20.27 -12.22 -8.45
C TYR A 156 21.24 -12.48 -9.61
N ASP A 157 21.21 -13.66 -10.21
CA ASP A 157 22.11 -14.04 -11.30
C ASP A 157 21.80 -13.27 -12.59
N GLU A 158 20.52 -13.06 -12.92
CA GLU A 158 20.10 -12.37 -14.14
C GLU A 158 20.14 -10.84 -14.04
N LEU A 159 19.76 -10.29 -12.88
CA LEU A 159 19.55 -8.84 -12.71
C LEU A 159 20.49 -8.20 -11.69
N GLY A 160 21.29 -8.98 -10.96
CA GLY A 160 22.14 -8.48 -9.87
C GLY A 160 21.34 -7.96 -8.65
N LEU A 161 20.03 -8.23 -8.60
CA LEU A 161 19.13 -7.66 -7.60
C LEU A 161 18.89 -8.63 -6.44
N ARG A 162 19.07 -8.13 -5.21
CA ARG A 162 18.71 -8.86 -4.01
C ARG A 162 17.23 -8.68 -3.69
N THR A 163 16.55 -9.81 -3.50
CA THR A 163 15.13 -9.89 -3.18
C THR A 163 14.85 -10.00 -1.69
N ASP A 164 15.87 -10.21 -0.86
CA ASP A 164 15.78 -10.48 0.58
C ASP A 164 16.06 -9.26 1.47
N ASN A 165 15.71 -8.07 1.00
CA ASN A 165 15.91 -6.85 1.78
C ASN A 165 15.04 -6.84 3.04
N ASN A 166 15.65 -6.47 4.16
CA ASN A 166 14.98 -6.36 5.44
C ASN A 166 14.41 -4.96 5.64
N PHE A 167 13.11 -4.88 5.93
CA PHE A 167 12.45 -3.61 6.24
C PHE A 167 12.21 -3.48 7.74
N LYS A 168 12.76 -2.41 8.32
CA LYS A 168 12.54 -1.98 9.70
C LYS A 168 12.19 -0.51 9.70
N SER A 169 11.28 -0.10 10.57
CA SER A 169 10.88 1.29 10.72
C SER A 169 10.93 1.69 12.17
N LEU A 170 11.45 2.89 12.44
CA LEU A 170 11.38 3.56 13.73
C LEU A 170 10.76 4.93 13.49
N ILE A 171 9.60 5.18 14.11
CA ILE A 171 8.85 6.42 13.94
C ILE A 171 8.74 7.10 15.30
N VAL A 172 9.11 8.39 15.34
CA VAL A 172 8.95 9.26 16.50
C VAL A 172 7.74 10.14 16.28
N GLN A 173 6.80 10.14 17.22
CA GLN A 173 5.51 10.84 17.11
C GLN A 173 5.34 11.79 18.31
N PRO A 174 5.74 13.06 18.18
CA PRO A 174 5.42 14.08 19.16
C PRO A 174 3.94 14.50 19.05
N ARG A 175 3.31 14.83 20.18
CA ARG A 175 1.95 15.35 20.27
C ARG A 175 1.92 16.58 21.16
N ILE A 176 1.34 17.67 20.67
CA ILE A 176 1.05 18.87 21.44
C ILE A 176 -0.39 19.28 21.12
N GLN A 177 -1.21 19.50 22.14
CA GLN A 177 -2.60 19.90 21.99
C GLN A 177 -2.99 20.89 23.11
N PHE A 178 -3.80 21.89 22.77
CA PHE A 178 -4.37 22.86 23.69
C PHE A 178 -5.90 22.82 23.54
N ASP A 179 -6.62 22.70 24.65
CA ASP A 179 -8.09 22.64 24.71
C ASP A 179 -8.65 23.69 25.69
#